data_AF-A0A7L0KMA7-F1
#
_entry.id   AF-A0A7L0KMA7-F1
#
_cell.length_a   1.000
_cell.length_b   1.000
_cell.length_c   1.000
_cell.angle_alpha   90.00
_cell.angle_beta   90.00
_cell.angle_gamma   90.00
#
_symmetry.space_group_name_H-M   'P 1'
#
loop_
_entity.id
_entity.type
_entity.pdbx_description
1 polymer ?
#
loop_
_entity_poly.entity_id
_entity_poly.type
_entity_poly.pdbx_seq_one_letter_code
_entity_poly.pdbx_strand_id
1 'polypeptide(L)'
;QGKQKKARKYAVMKRMISLRDERIKEKDRAKAPVKKKEDPSAIKEREVPQHPSCLFFQYNTQLGPPYHILVDTNFINFSIKAKLDLVQSMMDCLYAKCIPCITDCVMGEIEKLGQKYRVALRIAKDPRFERLPCMHKGTYADDCLVQRVTQHKCYIVATVDKELKRRIRKIPGVPIMYISRHR
;
A
#
# COMPACT_ATOMS: atom_id res chain seq x y z
N GLN A 1 61.45 55.70 2.53
CA GLN A 1 61.63 54.28 2.20
C GLN A 1 60.28 53.63 1.98
N GLY A 2 59.94 53.22 0.75
CA GLY A 2 58.66 52.56 0.45
C GLY A 2 58.72 51.08 0.80
N LYS A 3 57.92 50.62 1.78
CA LYS A 3 57.83 49.19 2.15
C LYS A 3 57.33 48.36 0.96
N GLN A 4 58.05 47.28 0.64
CA GLN A 4 57.63 46.30 -0.37
C GLN A 4 56.23 45.77 -0.04
N LYS A 5 55.32 45.84 -1.02
CA LYS A 5 53.96 45.30 -0.89
C LYS A 5 54.03 43.77 -0.93
N LYS A 6 53.36 43.11 0.02
CA LYS A 6 53.26 41.65 0.06
C LYS A 6 52.63 41.13 -1.24
N ALA A 7 53.32 40.21 -1.91
CA ALA A 7 52.84 39.57 -3.13
C ALA A 7 51.50 38.85 -2.87
N ARG A 8 50.54 39.04 -3.79
CA ARG A 8 49.26 38.33 -3.73
C ARG A 8 49.49 36.85 -4.04
N LYS A 9 48.88 35.96 -3.26
CA LYS A 9 48.89 34.52 -3.54
C LYS A 9 47.94 34.21 -4.69
N TYR A 10 48.39 33.41 -5.65
CA TYR A 10 47.54 32.89 -6.73
C TYR A 10 46.65 31.74 -6.20
N ALA A 11 45.47 31.56 -6.79
CA ALA A 11 44.50 30.51 -6.45
C ALA A 11 43.99 30.50 -4.99
N VAL A 12 43.79 31.67 -4.38
CA VAL A 12 43.16 31.75 -3.05
C VAL A 12 41.66 31.44 -3.17
N MET A 13 41.27 30.23 -2.74
CA MET A 13 39.87 29.81 -2.66
C MET A 13 39.27 30.17 -1.30
N LYS A 14 37.94 30.35 -1.26
CA LYS A 14 37.19 30.48 0.00
C LYS A 14 37.33 29.16 0.79
N ARG A 15 37.67 29.25 2.08
CA ARG A 15 37.81 28.05 2.93
C ARG A 15 36.46 27.36 3.05
N MET A 16 36.36 26.14 2.53
CA MET A 16 35.21 25.26 2.72
C MET A 16 35.53 24.23 3.81
N ILE A 17 34.49 23.74 4.48
CA ILE A 17 34.63 22.64 5.43
C ILE A 17 35.16 21.41 4.68
N SER A 18 36.24 20.82 5.20
CA SER A 18 36.84 19.62 4.61
C SER A 18 36.09 18.37 5.04
N LEU A 19 36.02 17.35 4.19
CA LEU A 19 35.44 16.04 4.54
C LEU A 19 36.14 15.35 5.73
N ARG A 20 37.33 15.82 6.14
CA ARG A 20 38.11 15.32 7.28
C ARG A 20 37.89 16.12 8.57
N ASP A 21 37.06 17.17 8.54
CA ASP A 21 36.79 18.05 9.67
C ASP A 21 36.00 17.29 10.75
N GLU A 22 36.54 17.21 11.98
CA GLU A 22 35.98 16.51 13.16
C GLU A 22 34.51 16.84 13.46
N ARG A 23 34.03 18.00 13.00
CA ARG A 23 32.62 18.42 13.15
C ARG A 23 31.65 17.68 12.24
N ILE A 24 32.12 17.00 11.19
CA ILE A 24 31.29 16.19 10.29
C ILE A 24 31.15 14.78 10.88
N LYS A 25 29.90 14.32 11.05
CA LYS A 25 29.60 12.95 11.50
C LYS A 25 30.10 11.94 10.47
N GLU A 26 30.63 10.83 10.96
CA GLU A 26 31.24 9.77 10.13
C GLU A 26 30.29 9.19 9.07
N LYS A 27 28.98 9.18 9.37
CA LYS A 27 27.90 8.78 8.44
C LYS A 27 27.80 9.65 7.19
N ASP A 28 28.08 10.95 7.33
CA ASP A 28 28.04 11.93 6.24
C ASP A 28 29.39 12.01 5.50
N ARG A 29 30.46 11.47 6.10
CA ARG A 29 31.79 11.32 5.47
C ARG A 29 31.90 10.09 4.59
N ALA A 30 31.13 9.04 4.90
CA ALA A 30 31.15 7.80 4.14
C ALA A 30 30.66 8.06 2.72
N LYS A 31 31.54 7.88 1.72
CA LYS A 31 31.08 7.70 0.34
C LYS A 31 30.07 6.56 0.34
N ALA A 32 28.93 6.74 -0.34
CA ALA A 32 27.97 5.67 -0.53
C ALA A 32 28.74 4.39 -0.90
N PRO A 33 28.54 3.27 -0.18
CA PRO A 33 29.34 2.08 -0.39
C PRO A 33 29.26 1.71 -1.86
N VAL A 34 30.41 1.71 -2.53
CA VAL A 34 30.50 1.19 -3.90
C VAL A 34 30.03 -0.25 -3.79
N LYS A 35 28.88 -0.57 -4.39
CA LYS A 35 28.36 -1.95 -4.42
C LYS A 35 29.51 -2.82 -4.91
N LYS A 36 30.02 -3.70 -4.05
CA LYS A 36 31.02 -4.70 -4.45
C LYS A 36 30.42 -5.43 -5.66
N LYS A 37 31.18 -5.58 -6.75
CA LYS A 37 30.75 -6.45 -7.85
C LYS A 37 30.57 -7.84 -7.23
N GLU A 38 29.33 -8.31 -7.20
CA GLU A 38 28.98 -9.64 -6.67
C GLU A 38 29.85 -10.70 -7.36
N ASP A 39 30.36 -11.65 -6.57
CA ASP A 39 31.22 -12.73 -7.07
C ASP A 39 30.54 -13.45 -8.24
N PRO A 40 31.22 -13.68 -9.37
CA PRO A 40 30.63 -14.33 -10.55
C PRO A 40 30.21 -15.79 -10.32
N SER A 41 30.69 -16.41 -9.22
CA SER A 41 30.40 -17.79 -8.84
C SER A 41 29.21 -17.93 -7.86
N ALA A 42 28.67 -16.82 -7.34
CA ALA A 42 27.47 -16.85 -6.52
C ALA A 42 26.25 -17.09 -7.44
N ILE A 43 25.41 -18.07 -7.09
CA ILE A 43 24.14 -18.31 -7.79
C ILE A 43 23.31 -17.04 -7.62
N LYS A 44 23.13 -16.31 -8.72
CA LYS A 44 22.20 -15.17 -8.77
C LYS A 44 20.78 -15.73 -8.81
N GLU A 45 20.21 -15.98 -7.64
CA GLU A 45 18.81 -16.36 -7.51
C GLU A 45 17.94 -15.19 -7.96
N ARG A 46 17.41 -15.30 -9.19
CA ARG A 46 16.43 -14.36 -9.72
C ARG A 46 15.06 -14.90 -9.40
N GLU A 47 14.45 -14.39 -8.34
CA GLU A 47 13.05 -14.69 -8.03
C GLU A 47 12.15 -14.09 -9.13
N VAL A 48 11.68 -14.95 -10.03
CA VAL A 48 10.65 -14.62 -11.00
C VAL A 48 9.34 -15.19 -10.47
N PRO A 49 8.35 -14.34 -10.10
CA PRO A 49 7.07 -14.84 -9.63
C PRO A 49 6.38 -15.63 -10.74
N GLN A 50 5.96 -16.85 -10.42
CA GLN A 50 5.19 -17.67 -11.36
C GLN A 50 3.81 -17.07 -11.61
N HIS A 51 3.28 -17.27 -12.82
CA HIS A 51 1.90 -16.89 -13.11
C HIS A 51 0.96 -17.82 -12.34
N PRO A 52 -0.05 -17.28 -11.62
CA PRO A 52 -0.92 -18.12 -10.80
C PRO A 52 -1.83 -18.98 -11.66
N SER A 53 -2.07 -20.22 -11.21
CA SER A 53 -2.86 -21.23 -11.93
C SER A 53 -4.35 -20.88 -12.06
N CYS A 54 -4.87 -20.00 -11.21
CA CYS A 54 -6.27 -19.56 -11.23
C CYS A 54 -6.62 -18.61 -12.39
N LEU A 55 -5.63 -18.15 -13.16
CA LEU A 55 -5.83 -17.25 -14.28
C LEU A 55 -5.76 -18.00 -15.61
N PHE A 56 -6.87 -17.93 -16.36
CA PHE A 56 -6.86 -18.18 -17.80
C PHE A 56 -6.64 -16.83 -18.50
N PHE A 57 -5.38 -16.55 -18.87
CA PHE A 57 -4.92 -15.23 -19.31
C PHE A 57 -5.18 -14.13 -18.26
N GLN A 58 -6.25 -13.35 -18.45
CA GLN A 58 -6.68 -12.30 -17.51
C GLN A 58 -7.97 -12.68 -16.76
N TYR A 59 -8.65 -13.75 -17.19
CA TYR A 59 -9.87 -14.21 -16.56
C TYR A 59 -9.55 -15.10 -15.37
N ASN A 60 -10.21 -14.84 -14.25
CA ASN A 60 -10.01 -15.58 -13.01
C ASN A 60 -11.14 -16.59 -12.83
N THR A 61 -10.82 -17.87 -12.96
CA THR A 61 -11.79 -18.96 -12.87
C THR A 61 -12.12 -19.35 -11.42
N GLN A 62 -11.34 -18.87 -10.45
CA GLN A 62 -11.48 -19.22 -9.04
C GLN A 62 -12.47 -18.34 -8.27
N LEU A 63 -12.94 -17.25 -8.89
CA LEU A 63 -13.98 -16.40 -8.31
C LEU A 63 -15.33 -17.08 -8.49
N GLY A 64 -15.90 -17.56 -7.39
CA GLY A 64 -17.24 -18.12 -7.35
C GLY A 64 -17.93 -17.83 -6.02
N PRO A 65 -19.25 -18.05 -5.92
CA PRO A 65 -19.97 -17.94 -4.66
C PRO A 65 -19.46 -18.97 -3.65
N PRO A 66 -19.25 -18.60 -2.36
CA PRO A 66 -19.44 -17.27 -1.78
C PRO A 66 -18.33 -16.28 -2.15
N TYR A 67 -18.71 -15.06 -2.55
CA TYR A 67 -17.74 -14.03 -2.90
C TYR A 67 -17.15 -13.38 -1.64
N HIS A 68 -15.82 -13.40 -1.53
CA HIS A 68 -15.10 -12.69 -0.48
C HIS A 68 -14.76 -11.27 -0.94
N ILE A 69 -15.25 -10.28 -0.20
CA ILE A 69 -15.14 -8.88 -0.60
C ILE A 69 -14.29 -8.13 0.43
N LEU A 70 -13.11 -7.68 0.04
CA LEU A 70 -12.28 -6.83 0.89
C LEU A 70 -12.86 -5.41 0.95
N VAL A 71 -13.18 -4.96 2.14
CA VAL A 71 -13.81 -3.66 2.38
C VAL A 71 -12.78 -2.65 2.87
N ASP A 72 -12.77 -1.48 2.22
CA ASP A 72 -11.96 -0.32 2.58
C ASP A 72 -12.72 0.65 3.53
N THR A 73 -12.00 1.45 4.32
CA THR A 73 -12.57 2.42 5.27
C THR A 73 -13.44 3.45 4.56
N ASN A 74 -12.97 3.94 3.41
CA ASN A 74 -13.68 4.91 2.59
C ASN A 74 -14.99 4.33 2.07
N PHE A 75 -15.02 3.06 1.69
CA PHE A 75 -16.21 2.39 1.19
C PHE A 75 -17.32 2.36 2.24
N ILE A 76 -16.99 2.01 3.50
CA ILE A 76 -17.95 2.02 4.62
C ILE A 76 -18.49 3.43 4.84
N ASN A 77 -17.63 4.44 4.81
CA ASN A 77 -18.03 5.83 5.01
C ASN A 77 -18.97 6.33 3.91
N PHE A 78 -18.71 5.97 2.66
CA PHE A 78 -19.60 6.29 1.54
C PHE A 78 -20.93 5.53 1.61
N SER A 79 -20.92 4.28 2.09
CA SER A 79 -22.13 3.48 2.28
C SER A 79 -23.07 4.11 3.30
N ILE A 80 -22.51 4.57 4.43
CA ILE A 80 -23.29 5.26 5.48
C ILE A 80 -23.89 6.57 4.93
N LYS A 81 -23.11 7.36 4.18
CA LYS A 81 -23.60 8.59 3.54
C LYS A 81 -24.73 8.30 2.54
N ALA A 82 -24.60 7.22 1.78
CA ALA A 82 -25.59 6.79 0.80
C ALA A 82 -26.81 6.09 1.42
N LYS A 83 -26.78 5.79 2.73
CA LYS A 83 -27.79 5.02 3.48
C LYS A 83 -27.99 3.60 2.93
N LEU A 84 -26.90 2.97 2.51
CA LEU A 84 -26.90 1.61 1.99
C LEU A 84 -26.54 0.62 3.09
N ASP A 85 -27.29 -0.49 3.19
CA ASP A 85 -26.86 -1.65 3.96
C ASP A 85 -25.81 -2.41 3.17
N LEU A 86 -24.60 -2.56 3.73
CA LEU A 86 -23.43 -3.09 3.04
C LEU A 86 -23.68 -4.52 2.54
N VAL A 87 -24.12 -5.42 3.42
CA VAL A 87 -24.27 -6.84 3.09
C VAL A 87 -25.36 -7.04 2.04
N GLN A 88 -26.52 -6.40 2.23
CA GLN A 88 -27.63 -6.48 1.27
C GLN A 88 -27.25 -5.91 -0.08
N SER A 89 -26.63 -4.73 -0.12
CA SER A 89 -26.24 -4.07 -1.38
C SER A 89 -25.21 -4.89 -2.15
N MET A 90 -24.30 -5.58 -1.45
CA MET A 90 -23.34 -6.49 -2.08
C MET A 90 -24.02 -7.72 -2.69
N MET A 91 -24.97 -8.32 -1.97
CA MET A 91 -25.75 -9.45 -2.48
C MET A 91 -26.61 -9.07 -3.68
N ASP A 92 -27.24 -7.89 -3.65
CA ASP A 92 -28.05 -7.38 -4.76
C ASP A 92 -27.20 -7.05 -6.00
N CYS A 93 -25.95 -6.64 -5.80
CA CYS A 93 -25.01 -6.34 -6.89
C CYS A 93 -24.46 -7.60 -7.58
N LEU A 94 -24.09 -8.62 -6.80
CA LEU A 94 -23.47 -9.86 -7.32
C LEU A 94 -24.45 -11.01 -7.53
N TYR A 95 -25.72 -10.83 -7.12
CA TYR A 95 -26.79 -11.85 -7.16
C TYR A 95 -26.39 -13.20 -6.54
N ALA A 96 -25.53 -13.15 -5.52
CA ALA A 96 -24.97 -14.33 -4.88
C ALA A 96 -24.60 -14.04 -3.41
N LYS A 97 -24.31 -15.10 -2.65
CA LYS A 97 -23.85 -14.96 -1.26
C LYS A 97 -22.51 -14.23 -1.23
N CYS A 98 -22.46 -13.12 -0.48
CA CYS A 98 -21.28 -12.29 -0.30
C CYS A 98 -20.84 -12.30 1.16
N ILE A 99 -19.55 -12.44 1.39
CA ILE A 99 -18.92 -12.36 2.70
C ILE A 99 -18.01 -11.13 2.69
N PRO A 100 -18.39 -10.04 3.37
CA PRO A 100 -17.51 -8.90 3.48
C PRO A 100 -16.38 -9.21 4.47
N CYS A 101 -15.15 -8.94 4.05
CA CYS A 101 -13.94 -9.18 4.80
C CYS A 101 -13.28 -7.83 5.14
N ILE A 102 -12.91 -7.64 6.40
CA ILE A 102 -12.18 -6.46 6.87
C ILE A 102 -10.81 -6.89 7.37
N THR A 103 -9.77 -6.17 6.96
CA THR A 103 -8.41 -6.40 7.46
C THR A 103 -8.18 -5.65 8.77
N ASP A 104 -7.29 -6.17 9.62
CA ASP A 104 -6.93 -5.51 10.89
C ASP A 104 -6.45 -4.07 10.70
N CYS A 105 -5.85 -3.76 9.56
CA CYS A 105 -5.28 -2.45 9.28
C CYS A 105 -6.36 -1.42 8.94
N VAL A 106 -7.34 -1.82 8.12
CA VAL A 106 -8.57 -1.04 7.87
C VAL A 106 -9.31 -0.83 9.18
N MET A 107 -9.39 -1.86 10.03
CA MET A 107 -10.00 -1.75 11.34
C MET A 107 -9.29 -0.74 12.24
N GLY A 108 -7.97 -0.79 12.29
CA GLY A 108 -7.13 0.16 13.03
C GLY A 108 -7.23 1.59 12.50
N GLU A 109 -7.42 1.78 11.19
CA GLU A 109 -7.68 3.11 10.62
C GLU A 109 -9.03 3.68 11.07
N ILE A 110 -10.10 2.87 11.08
CA ILE A 110 -11.42 3.32 11.57
C ILE A 110 -11.36 3.69 13.05
N GLU A 111 -10.62 2.94 13.86
CA GLU A 111 -10.43 3.25 15.29
C GLU A 111 -9.65 4.56 15.50
N LYS A 112 -8.63 4.85 14.68
CA LYS A 112 -7.86 6.10 14.72
C LYS A 112 -8.67 7.33 14.33
N LEU A 113 -9.63 7.19 13.40
CA LEU A 113 -10.47 8.29 12.94
C LEU A 113 -11.44 8.82 14.02
N GLY A 114 -11.60 8.09 15.13
CA GLY A 114 -12.23 8.58 16.36
C GLY A 114 -13.76 8.61 16.33
N GLN A 115 -14.34 9.47 17.19
CA GLN A 115 -15.79 9.45 17.49
C GLN A 115 -16.69 9.71 16.28
N LYS A 116 -16.24 10.50 15.29
CA LYS A 116 -17.00 10.79 14.07
C LYS A 116 -17.37 9.53 13.28
N TYR A 117 -16.57 8.47 13.40
CA TYR A 117 -16.73 7.22 12.67
C TYR A 117 -17.21 6.06 13.55
N ARG A 118 -17.82 6.36 14.71
CA ARG A 118 -18.35 5.34 15.63
C ARG A 118 -19.40 4.43 14.99
N VAL A 119 -20.20 4.96 14.06
CA VAL A 119 -21.19 4.16 13.30
C VAL A 119 -20.48 3.18 12.36
N ALA A 120 -19.47 3.65 11.62
CA ALA A 120 -18.63 2.79 10.78
C ALA A 120 -17.95 1.70 11.60
N LEU A 121 -17.45 2.02 12.80
CA LEU A 121 -16.85 1.04 13.70
C LEU A 121 -17.86 -0.02 14.16
N ARG A 122 -19.11 0.34 14.47
CA ARG A 122 -20.15 -0.64 14.84
C ARG A 122 -20.46 -1.58 13.68
N ILE A 123 -20.56 -1.05 12.47
CA ILE A 123 -20.82 -1.84 11.25
C ILE A 123 -19.64 -2.78 10.96
N ALA A 124 -18.40 -2.29 11.08
CA ALA A 124 -17.20 -3.10 10.91
C ALA A 124 -17.04 -4.21 11.98
N LYS A 125 -17.68 -4.07 13.14
CA LYS A 125 -17.70 -5.08 14.22
C LYS A 125 -18.89 -6.06 14.11
N ASP A 126 -19.75 -5.92 13.10
CA ASP A 126 -20.88 -6.83 12.90
C ASP A 126 -20.38 -8.26 12.62
N PRO A 127 -20.95 -9.31 13.26
CA PRO A 127 -20.58 -10.72 13.03
C PRO A 127 -20.71 -11.20 11.58
N ARG A 128 -21.44 -10.48 10.73
CA ARG A 128 -21.51 -10.77 9.28
C ARG A 128 -20.19 -10.52 8.56
N PHE A 129 -19.29 -9.73 9.15
CA PHE A 129 -17.98 -9.44 8.58
C PHE A 129 -16.94 -10.44 9.05
N GLU A 130 -16.18 -10.98 8.10
CA GLU A 130 -15.02 -11.80 8.39
C GLU A 130 -13.81 -10.90 8.69
N ARG A 131 -13.14 -11.13 9.81
CA ARG A 131 -11.90 -10.40 10.13
C ARG A 131 -10.69 -11.18 9.62
N LEU A 132 -9.88 -10.49 8.82
CA LEU A 132 -8.68 -11.06 8.24
C LEU A 132 -7.43 -10.53 8.97
N PRO A 133 -6.65 -11.41 9.60
CA PRO A 133 -5.47 -10.99 10.33
C PRO A 133 -4.37 -10.49 9.40
N CYS A 134 -3.67 -9.42 9.81
CA CYS A 134 -2.58 -8.84 9.04
C CYS A 134 -1.21 -9.13 9.65
N MET A 135 -0.28 -9.66 8.86
CA MET A 135 1.08 -10.02 9.30
C MET A 135 2.11 -8.92 9.00
N HIS A 136 1.79 -7.66 9.28
CA HIS A 136 2.70 -6.55 9.00
C HIS A 136 2.61 -5.47 10.07
N LYS A 137 3.74 -4.80 10.32
CA LYS A 137 3.84 -3.74 11.33
C LYS A 137 3.40 -2.41 10.73
N GLY A 138 2.21 -1.93 11.12
CA GLY A 138 1.82 -0.53 10.96
C GLY A 138 1.92 0.04 9.55
N THR A 139 1.59 -0.74 8.51
CA THR A 139 1.58 -0.25 7.12
C THR A 139 0.25 0.44 6.81
N TYR A 140 0.23 1.20 5.72
CA TYR A 140 -1.00 1.76 5.16
C TYR A 140 -1.97 0.63 4.74
N ALA A 141 -3.29 0.85 4.94
CA ALA A 141 -4.29 -0.14 4.56
C ALA A 141 -4.31 -0.42 3.05
N ASP A 142 -4.09 0.60 2.22
CA ASP A 142 -4.04 0.44 0.76
C ASP A 142 -2.96 -0.55 0.32
N ASP A 143 -1.78 -0.47 0.93
CA ASP A 143 -0.67 -1.38 0.62
C ASP A 143 -0.97 -2.81 1.10
N CYS A 144 -1.61 -2.94 2.26
CA CYS A 144 -2.09 -4.22 2.77
C CYS A 144 -3.08 -4.89 1.79
N LEU A 145 -4.08 -4.13 1.32
CA LEU A 145 -5.08 -4.62 0.38
C LEU A 145 -4.44 -5.04 -0.94
N VAL A 146 -3.56 -4.20 -1.50
CA VAL A 146 -2.85 -4.51 -2.74
C VAL A 146 -1.97 -5.75 -2.60
N GLN A 147 -1.23 -5.87 -1.50
CA GLN A 147 -0.36 -7.04 -1.27
C GLN A 147 -1.19 -8.33 -1.13
N ARG A 148 -2.27 -8.29 -0.34
CA ARG A 148 -3.16 -9.44 -0.12
C ARG A 148 -3.77 -9.93 -1.42
N VAL A 149 -4.28 -9.01 -2.24
CA VAL A 149 -4.89 -9.30 -3.54
C VAL A 149 -3.87 -9.78 -4.57
N THR A 150 -2.63 -9.30 -4.48
CA THR A 150 -1.53 -9.76 -5.36
C THR A 150 -1.16 -11.22 -5.05
N GLN A 151 -1.11 -11.58 -3.77
CA GLN A 151 -0.81 -12.94 -3.30
C GLN A 151 -1.97 -13.89 -3.55
N HIS A 152 -3.18 -13.47 -3.20
CA HIS A 152 -4.40 -14.27 -3.27
C HIS A 152 -5.43 -13.55 -4.14
N LYS A 153 -5.64 -14.08 -5.34
CA LYS A 153 -6.59 -13.50 -6.31
C LYS A 153 -8.03 -13.97 -6.08
N CYS A 154 -8.39 -14.39 -4.87
CA CYS A 154 -9.72 -14.88 -4.52
C CYS A 154 -10.65 -13.79 -3.92
N TYR A 155 -10.27 -12.52 -4.04
CA TYR A 155 -11.00 -11.40 -3.44
C TYR A 155 -11.53 -10.41 -4.49
N ILE A 156 -12.69 -9.84 -4.20
CA ILE A 156 -13.20 -8.62 -4.84
C ILE A 156 -12.83 -7.45 -3.93
N VAL A 157 -12.40 -6.32 -4.49
CA VAL A 157 -12.06 -5.14 -3.67
C VAL A 157 -13.17 -4.09 -3.75
N ALA A 158 -13.73 -3.73 -2.60
CA ALA A 158 -14.71 -2.67 -2.46
C ALA A 158 -14.03 -1.35 -2.05
N THR A 159 -13.83 -0.45 -3.01
CA THR A 159 -13.23 0.87 -2.74
C THR A 159 -13.79 1.96 -3.65
N VAL A 160 -13.92 3.17 -3.10
CA VAL A 160 -14.31 4.37 -3.84
C VAL A 160 -13.08 5.18 -4.26
N ASP A 161 -11.90 4.92 -3.70
CA ASP A 161 -10.71 5.71 -3.93
C ASP A 161 -10.13 5.53 -5.35
N LYS A 162 -9.79 6.66 -5.99
CA LYS A 162 -9.28 6.69 -7.36
C LYS A 162 -7.89 6.12 -7.47
N GLU A 163 -7.03 6.34 -6.46
CA GLU A 163 -5.64 5.88 -6.51
C GLU A 163 -5.56 4.37 -6.28
N LEU A 164 -6.25 3.86 -5.26
CA LEU A 164 -6.34 2.42 -5.01
C LEU A 164 -6.94 1.66 -6.21
N LYS A 165 -7.99 2.21 -6.85
CA LYS A 165 -8.55 1.63 -8.10
C LYS A 165 -7.53 1.54 -9.22
N ARG A 166 -6.70 2.58 -9.42
CA ARG A 166 -5.65 2.56 -10.45
C ARG A 166 -4.59 1.50 -10.16
N ARG A 167 -4.25 1.28 -8.89
CA ARG A 167 -3.29 0.26 -8.46
C ARG A 167 -3.84 -1.15 -8.70
N ILE A 168 -5.08 -1.41 -8.27
CA ILE A 168 -5.71 -2.74 -8.41
C ILE A 168 -5.95 -3.09 -9.88
N ARG A 169 -6.31 -2.13 -10.74
CA ARG A 169 -6.48 -2.38 -12.19
C ARG A 169 -5.22 -2.89 -12.90
N LYS A 170 -4.03 -2.70 -12.31
CA LYS A 170 -2.78 -3.27 -12.86
C LYS A 170 -2.65 -4.76 -12.56
N ILE A 171 -3.41 -5.29 -11.59
CA ILE A 171 -3.40 -6.69 -11.21
C ILE A 171 -4.50 -7.39 -12.02
N PRO A 172 -4.16 -8.37 -12.88
CA PRO A 172 -5.16 -9.08 -13.66
C PRO A 172 -5.99 -10.02 -12.78
N GLY A 173 -7.28 -10.14 -13.10
CA GLY A 173 -8.21 -11.09 -12.48
C GLY A 173 -8.84 -10.64 -11.16
N VAL A 174 -8.73 -9.36 -10.80
CA VAL A 174 -9.29 -8.81 -9.56
C VAL A 174 -10.43 -7.84 -9.87
N PRO A 175 -11.68 -8.17 -9.52
CA PRO A 175 -12.81 -7.27 -9.67
C PRO A 175 -12.78 -6.13 -8.64
N ILE A 176 -13.33 -4.99 -9.05
CA ILE A 176 -13.46 -3.81 -8.20
C ILE A 176 -14.94 -3.45 -8.10
N MET A 177 -15.43 -3.32 -6.87
CA MET A 177 -16.76 -2.81 -6.55
C MET A 177 -16.64 -1.39 -5.99
N TYR A 178 -17.53 -0.50 -6.42
CA TYR A 178 -17.57 0.89 -5.96
C TYR A 178 -19.01 1.39 -5.93
N ILE A 179 -19.30 2.34 -5.06
CA ILE A 179 -20.63 2.94 -4.94
C ILE A 179 -20.74 4.11 -5.92
N SER A 180 -21.86 4.19 -6.64
CA SER A 180 -22.20 5.30 -7.52
C SER A 180 -23.71 5.52 -7.58
N ARG A 181 -24.15 6.78 -7.51
CA ARG A 181 -25.58 7.15 -7.64
C ARG A 181 -26.51 6.38 -6.69
N HIS A 182 -26.09 6.19 -5.43
CA HIS A 182 -26.83 5.44 -4.41
C HIS A 182 -27.04 3.95 -4.72
N ARG A 183 -26.15 3.35 -5.51
CA ARG A 183 -26.09 1.90 -5.79
C ARG A 183 -24.66 1.42 -5.80
#